data_AF-A0A821I2C6-F1
#
_entry.id   AF-A0A821I2C6-F1
#
_cell.length_a   1.000
_cell.length_b   1.000
_cell.length_c   1.000
_cell.angle_alpha   90.00
_cell.angle_beta   90.00
_cell.angle_gamma   90.00
#
_symmetry.space_group_name_H-M   'P 1'
#
loop_
_entity.id
_entity.type
_entity.pdbx_description
1 polymer ?
#
loop_
_entity_poly.entity_id
_entity_poly.type
_entity_poly.pdbx_seq_one_letter_code
_entity_poly.pdbx_strand_id
1 'polypeptide(L)'
;CPKILKRSSWNARPYIDRTNLTTLPVTEIVAHQLTGFYSIMNHEDCINKIKGVQDYQMDTQNWDDIGYNFILCDDTGDQQQIYTGRGWKFTGAHCISFNKRSLGKNEFLF
;
A
#
# COMPACT_ATOMS: atom_id res chain seq x y z
N CYS A 1 9.56 10.84 13.79
CA CYS A 1 8.49 10.28 12.95
C CYS A 1 9.11 9.44 11.84
N PRO A 2 8.59 8.23 11.57
CA PRO A 2 9.11 7.40 10.48
C PRO A 2 8.95 8.10 9.13
N LYS A 3 9.90 7.89 8.22
CA LYS A 3 9.88 8.48 6.89
C LYS A 3 8.89 7.73 6.01
N ILE A 4 7.90 8.44 5.47
CA ILE A 4 6.95 7.89 4.49
C ILE A 4 7.43 8.27 3.09
N LEU A 5 7.77 7.27 2.29
CA LEU A 5 8.21 7.41 0.92
C LEU A 5 7.01 7.71 0.01
N LYS A 6 7.17 8.73 -0.84
CA LYS A 6 6.12 9.19 -1.77
C LYS A 6 5.90 8.19 -2.89
N ARG A 7 4.76 8.28 -3.59
CA ARG A 7 4.47 7.48 -4.80
C ARG A 7 5.56 7.51 -5.87
N SER A 8 6.22 8.66 -6.03
CA SER A 8 7.32 8.82 -6.99
C SER A 8 8.56 7.98 -6.64
N SER A 9 8.75 7.60 -5.37
CA SER A 9 9.91 6.79 -4.95
C SER A 9 9.90 5.36 -5.46
N TRP A 10 8.72 4.84 -5.81
CA TRP A 10 8.53 3.49 -6.33
C TRP A 10 7.93 3.49 -7.74
N ASN A 11 7.97 4.63 -8.43
CA ASN A 11 7.44 4.82 -9.78
C ASN A 11 5.97 4.37 -9.93
N ALA A 12 5.13 4.73 -8.95
CA ALA A 12 3.71 4.42 -8.99
C ALA A 12 3.04 4.95 -10.26
N ARG A 13 2.18 4.13 -10.87
CA ARG A 13 1.24 4.60 -11.89
C ARG A 13 0.32 5.68 -11.31
N PRO A 14 -0.20 6.61 -12.13
CA PRO A 14 -1.21 7.54 -11.67
C PRO A 14 -2.48 6.79 -11.23
N TYR A 15 -3.23 7.38 -10.31
CA TYR A 15 -4.58 6.93 -9.99
C TYR A 15 -5.46 7.02 -11.24
N ILE A 16 -6.31 6.03 -11.48
CA ILE A 16 -7.41 6.14 -12.45
C ILE A 16 -8.49 7.06 -11.86
N ASP A 17 -8.88 6.82 -10.61
CA ASP A 17 -9.80 7.66 -9.85
C ASP A 17 -9.41 7.72 -8.35
N ARG A 18 -9.94 8.74 -7.65
CA ARG A 18 -9.70 9.00 -6.23
C ARG A 18 -10.99 9.42 -5.54
N THR A 19 -11.56 8.51 -4.77
CA THR A 19 -12.65 8.83 -3.83
C THR A 19 -12.07 9.24 -2.47
N ASN A 20 -12.55 10.34 -1.88
CA ASN A 20 -12.14 10.74 -0.54
C ASN A 20 -12.68 9.77 0.53
N LEU A 21 -11.96 9.65 1.65
CA LEU A 21 -12.48 9.00 2.85
C LEU A 21 -13.70 9.78 3.37
N THR A 22 -14.69 9.08 3.94
CA THR A 22 -15.92 9.72 4.45
C THR A 22 -15.70 10.46 5.76
N THR A 23 -14.64 10.11 6.49
CA THR A 23 -14.36 10.65 7.81
C THR A 23 -12.87 10.89 7.98
N LEU A 24 -12.51 12.08 8.47
CA LEU A 24 -11.15 12.45 8.87
C LEU A 24 -11.22 13.16 10.24
N PRO A 25 -10.32 12.86 11.21
CA PRO A 25 -9.29 11.83 11.15
C PRO A 25 -9.90 10.42 11.15
N VAL A 26 -9.25 9.50 10.47
CA VAL A 26 -9.61 8.07 10.53
C VAL A 26 -9.18 7.52 11.89
N THR A 27 -10.04 6.70 12.50
CA THR A 27 -9.77 6.02 13.78
C THR A 27 -9.48 4.52 13.63
N GLU A 28 -9.62 3.98 12.42
CA GLU A 28 -9.48 2.55 12.13
C GLU A 28 -8.34 2.28 11.14
N ILE A 29 -7.52 1.26 11.44
CA ILE A 29 -6.49 0.75 10.53
C ILE A 29 -6.79 -0.72 10.26
N VAL A 30 -6.89 -1.10 8.97
CA VAL A 30 -6.98 -2.49 8.57
C VAL A 30 -5.60 -2.96 8.14
N ALA A 31 -5.04 -3.93 8.86
CA ALA A 31 -3.74 -4.51 8.57
C ALA A 31 -3.90 -5.81 7.76
N HIS A 32 -3.22 -5.86 6.62
CA HIS A 32 -3.04 -7.09 5.84
C HIS A 32 -1.58 -7.51 5.91
N GLN A 33 -1.37 -8.82 6.03
CA GLN A 33 -0.06 -9.44 5.88
C GLN A 33 -0.13 -10.35 4.67
N LEU A 34 0.75 -10.11 3.70
CA LEU A 34 0.95 -11.04 2.58
C LEU A 34 2.07 -11.99 2.98
N THR A 35 1.69 -13.14 3.54
CA THR A 35 2.63 -14.24 3.81
C THR A 35 2.96 -14.96 2.51
N GLY A 36 4.26 -15.07 2.24
CA GLY A 36 4.83 -15.90 1.19
C GLY A 36 6.28 -16.20 1.54
N PHE A 37 6.89 -17.19 0.90
CA PHE A 37 8.32 -17.49 1.04
C PHE A 37 9.14 -16.37 0.39
N TYR A 38 9.23 -15.23 1.05
CA TYR A 38 10.05 -14.12 0.60
C TYR A 38 11.39 -14.22 1.33
N SER A 39 12.48 -14.21 0.57
CA SER A 39 13.81 -13.93 1.13
C SER A 39 13.86 -12.46 1.55
N ILE A 40 14.85 -12.08 2.37
CA ILE A 40 15.20 -10.67 2.65
C ILE A 40 15.09 -9.88 1.34
N MET A 41 14.17 -8.92 1.32
CA MET A 41 13.99 -8.03 0.17
C MET A 41 14.94 -6.86 0.36
N ASN A 42 15.66 -6.51 -0.69
CA ASN A 42 16.31 -5.21 -0.75
C ASN A 42 15.31 -4.15 -1.23
N HIS A 43 15.72 -2.88 -1.17
CA HIS A 43 14.91 -1.76 -1.66
C HIS A 43 14.33 -1.94 -3.09
N GLU A 44 15.08 -2.53 -4.02
CA GLU A 44 14.64 -2.74 -5.40
C GLU A 44 13.58 -3.84 -5.48
N ASP A 45 13.74 -4.93 -4.72
CA ASP A 45 12.75 -6.00 -4.61
C ASP A 45 11.42 -5.48 -4.07
N CYS A 46 11.48 -4.61 -3.05
CA CYS A 46 10.30 -3.94 -2.51
C CYS A 46 9.58 -3.12 -3.56
N ILE A 47 10.29 -2.28 -4.32
CA ILE A 47 9.70 -1.46 -5.38
C ILE A 47 9.06 -2.36 -6.44
N ASN A 48 9.77 -3.39 -6.91
CA ASN A 48 9.27 -4.30 -7.92
C ASN A 48 8.02 -5.06 -7.46
N LYS A 49 7.98 -5.47 -6.19
CA LYS A 49 6.82 -6.14 -5.60
C LYS A 49 5.62 -5.20 -5.49
N ILE A 50 5.81 -3.98 -5.00
CA ILE A 50 4.76 -2.97 -4.88
C ILE A 50 4.17 -2.67 -6.27
N LYS A 51 5.03 -2.50 -7.29
CA LYS A 51 4.60 -2.32 -8.68
C LYS A 51 3.79 -3.50 -9.20
N GLY A 52 4.28 -4.73 -9.01
CA GLY A 52 3.54 -5.92 -9.42
C GLY A 52 2.16 -6.06 -8.77
N VAL A 53 2.01 -5.64 -7.50
CA VAL A 53 0.70 -5.59 -6.85
C VAL A 53 -0.19 -4.51 -7.47
N GLN A 54 0.35 -3.31 -7.73
CA GLN A 54 -0.40 -2.25 -8.40
C GLN A 54 -0.87 -2.70 -9.79
N ASP A 55 0.02 -3.30 -10.58
CA ASP A 55 -0.28 -3.76 -11.94
C ASP A 55 -1.35 -4.85 -11.93
N TYR A 56 -1.22 -5.85 -11.04
CA TYR A 56 -2.25 -6.88 -10.90
C TYR A 56 -3.62 -6.29 -10.51
N GLN A 57 -3.65 -5.39 -9.54
CA GLN A 57 -4.91 -4.80 -9.07
C GLN A 57 -5.56 -3.89 -10.12
N MET A 58 -4.77 -3.09 -10.84
CA MET A 58 -5.29 -2.21 -11.87
C MET A 58 -5.68 -2.97 -13.14
N ASP A 59 -4.83 -3.87 -13.64
CA ASP A 59 -5.00 -4.48 -14.96
C ASP A 59 -5.82 -5.78 -14.92
N THR A 60 -5.79 -6.51 -13.79
CA THR A 60 -6.54 -7.77 -13.65
C THR A 60 -7.81 -7.62 -12.81
N GLN A 61 -7.76 -6.83 -11.72
CA GLN A 61 -8.91 -6.63 -10.84
C GLN A 61 -9.74 -5.38 -11.18
N ASN A 62 -9.31 -4.59 -12.16
CA ASN A 62 -9.95 -3.33 -12.58
C ASN A 62 -10.12 -2.33 -11.44
N TRP A 63 -9.15 -2.26 -10.52
CA TRP A 63 -9.15 -1.27 -9.44
C TRP A 63 -8.53 0.04 -9.90
N ASP A 64 -8.95 1.14 -9.30
CA ASP A 64 -8.47 2.47 -9.68
C ASP A 64 -6.98 2.74 -9.34
N ASP A 65 -6.42 1.93 -8.44
CA ASP A 65 -5.05 1.99 -7.95
C ASP A 65 -4.76 0.77 -7.06
N ILE A 66 -3.53 0.63 -6.58
CA ILE A 66 -3.18 -0.27 -5.47
C ILE A 66 -4.18 -0.11 -4.31
N GLY A 67 -4.69 -1.21 -3.76
CA GLY A 67 -5.82 -1.19 -2.83
C GLY A 67 -5.50 -0.67 -1.43
N TYR A 68 -4.22 -0.54 -1.09
CA TYR A 68 -3.76 -0.15 0.25
C TYR A 68 -3.42 1.35 0.32
N ASN A 69 -3.63 1.95 1.49
CA ASN A 69 -3.22 3.33 1.75
C ASN A 69 -1.70 3.43 1.95
N PHE A 70 -1.13 2.47 2.67
CA PHE A 70 0.30 2.37 2.94
C PHE A 70 0.79 0.94 2.74
N ILE A 71 2.05 0.81 2.31
CA ILE A 71 2.70 -0.48 2.13
C ILE A 71 4.00 -0.45 2.90
N LEU A 72 4.21 -1.46 3.73
CA LEU A 72 5.43 -1.68 4.48
C LEU A 72 6.18 -2.81 3.80
N CYS A 73 7.44 -2.56 3.50
CA CYS A 73 8.34 -3.55 2.94
C CYS A 73 9.68 -3.45 3.64
N ASP A 74 10.26 -4.60 3.99
CA ASP A 74 11.54 -4.65 4.68
C ASP A 74 12.70 -4.43 3.72
N ASP A 75 13.67 -3.63 4.15
CA ASP A 75 14.93 -3.37 3.48
C ASP A 75 16.02 -3.79 4.48
N THR A 76 16.34 -5.08 4.50
CA THR A 76 17.34 -5.71 5.38
C THR A 76 17.14 -5.50 6.89
N GLY A 77 16.44 -6.44 7.54
CA GLY A 77 16.70 -6.90 8.92
C GLY A 77 16.29 -5.98 10.07
N ASP A 78 16.45 -4.66 9.96
CA ASP A 78 16.23 -3.72 11.06
C ASP A 78 15.41 -2.47 10.66
N GLN A 79 15.10 -2.25 9.37
CA GLN A 79 14.39 -1.04 8.93
C GLN A 79 13.30 -1.31 7.88
N GLN A 80 12.05 -1.22 8.33
CA GLN A 80 10.89 -1.20 7.45
C GLN A 80 10.73 0.16 6.76
N GLN A 81 10.57 0.13 5.45
CA GLN A 81 10.23 1.31 4.66
C GLN A 81 8.72 1.40 4.44
N ILE A 82 8.17 2.60 4.64
CA ILE A 82 6.74 2.86 4.45
C ILE A 82 6.55 3.59 3.12
N TYR A 83 5.89 2.95 2.17
CA TYR A 83 5.55 3.50 0.87
C TYR A 83 4.10 3.98 0.83
N THR A 84 3.89 5.14 0.21
CA THR A 84 2.55 5.68 -0.03
C THR A 84 1.87 4.93 -1.15
N GLY A 85 0.75 4.25 -0.86
CA GLY A 85 -0.21 3.77 -1.85
C GLY A 85 -1.26 4.86 -2.12
N ARG A 86 -2.51 4.62 -1.70
CA ARG A 86 -3.57 5.64 -1.77
C ARG A 86 -3.39 6.81 -0.80
N GLY A 87 -2.60 6.65 0.25
CA GLY A 87 -2.26 7.73 1.17
C GLY A 87 -3.40 8.11 2.12
N TRP A 88 -3.26 9.25 2.80
CA TRP A 88 -4.04 9.61 3.99
C TRP A 88 -5.49 10.04 3.73
N LYS A 89 -5.84 10.46 2.52
CA LYS A 89 -7.11 11.15 2.22
C LYS A 89 -8.08 10.34 1.36
N PHE A 90 -7.61 9.27 0.74
CA PHE A 90 -8.36 8.53 -0.26
C PHE A 90 -8.78 7.15 0.22
N THR A 91 -9.96 6.75 -0.22
CA THR A 91 -10.61 5.47 0.09
C THR A 91 -9.80 4.32 -0.50
N GLY A 92 -9.57 3.29 0.34
CA GLY A 92 -8.91 2.04 -0.02
C GLY A 92 -9.75 1.10 -0.89
N ALA A 93 -9.16 -0.03 -1.27
CA ALA A 93 -9.84 -1.21 -1.79
C ALA A 93 -9.40 -2.49 -1.04
N HIS A 94 -8.96 -2.34 0.21
CA HIS A 94 -8.34 -3.41 1.01
C HIS A 94 -9.35 -4.22 1.84
N CYS A 95 -10.49 -3.65 2.24
CA CYS A 95 -11.52 -4.34 3.01
C CYS A 95 -12.91 -3.73 2.74
N ILE A 96 -13.78 -4.49 2.06
CA ILE A 96 -15.06 -4.02 1.48
C ILE A 96 -15.88 -3.16 2.45
N SER A 97 -16.07 -3.62 3.69
CA SER A 97 -16.92 -2.93 4.67
C SER A 97 -16.24 -1.77 5.39
N PHE A 98 -14.94 -1.54 5.18
CA PHE A 98 -14.11 -0.58 5.94
C PHE A 98 -13.38 0.43 5.05
N ASN A 99 -13.30 0.22 3.74
CA ASN A 99 -12.56 1.05 2.78
C ASN A 99 -12.80 2.57 2.92
N LYS A 100 -14.04 2.97 3.20
CA LYS A 100 -14.45 4.39 3.27
C LYS A 100 -14.11 5.08 4.60
N ARG A 101 -13.87 4.32 5.67
CA ARG A 101 -13.71 4.85 7.05
C ARG A 101 -12.42 4.42 7.74
N SER A 102 -11.56 3.68 7.03
CA SER A 102 -10.32 3.14 7.58
C SER A 102 -9.16 3.37 6.60
N LEU A 103 -7.94 3.27 7.11
CA LEU A 103 -6.72 3.21 6.30
C LEU A 103 -6.25 1.76 6.23
N GLY A 104 -6.00 1.27 5.03
CA GLY A 104 -5.40 -0.04 4.81
C GLY A 104 -3.89 0.03 4.81
N LYS A 105 -3.23 -0.84 5.58
CA LYS A 105 -1.80 -1.12 5.42
C LYS A 105 -1.57 -2.55 4.96
N ASN A 106 -0.59 -2.74 4.09
CA ASN A 106 -0.07 -4.06 3.73
C ASN A 106 1.37 -4.21 4.20
N GLU A 107 1.70 -5.37 4.76
CA GLU A 107 3.06 -5.71 5.17
C GLU A 107 3.56 -6.92 4.37
N PHE A 108 4.70 -6.76 3.71
CA PHE A 108 5.45 -7.87 3.15
C PHE A 108 6.46 -8.34 4.22
N LEU A 109 6.11 -9.42 4.92
CA LEU A 109 6.94 -10.02 5.97
C LEU A 109 7.47 -11.38 5.51
N PHE A 110 8.61 -11.77 6.09
CA PHE A 110 9.22 -13.10 5.98
C PHE A 110 8.64 -14.07 7.01
#